data_AF-A0A3C0WBV5-F1
#
_entry.id   AF-A0A3C0WBV5-F1
#
_cell.length_a   1.000
_cell.length_b   1.000
_cell.length_c   1.000
_cell.angle_alpha   90.00
_cell.angle_beta   90.00
_cell.angle_gamma   90.00
#
_symmetry.space_group_name_H-M   'P 1'
#
loop_
_entity.id
_entity.type
_entity.pdbx_description
1 polymer ?
#
loop_
_entity_poly.entity_id
_entity_poly.type
_entity_poly.pdbx_seq_one_letter_code
_entity_poly.pdbx_strand_id
1 'polypeptide(L)'
;MELLPLCRAVAEQLDRLDFSSLYPGYHRFPFALYNEEQICLEGRLIPWDNRFLGNTSIEYEGQRIAIWNVALDPQPPVTLAASMVHEMFHCYQFEQGESRFPDDLRLLHIPTEPTFYLLKLAENRALAAACRTGDAAEWERFSALRNARAQKFPDAAEEWKAETVEGTAETMCLRALRVLDPAQYTATLDGYLAKLEDDLPLLLDARRLCYYTSTVLCLTLERLHRPLYNLFSGAFLYEQNRPTDALCFEAPEVPALAALFAEHLKEQQTTLAAHRQAHPFHPCEAAICGYDPMNMFRLDQWLYCSHFLFIRQDGTAQQLHGPVLAQLAPGSDHRIIGYY
;
A
#
# COMPACT_ATOMS: atom_id res chain seq x y z
N MET A 1 -16.39 11.34 -18.68
CA MET A 1 -16.08 12.64 -18.06
C MET A 1 -15.04 13.31 -18.92
N GLU A 2 -15.20 14.60 -19.27
CA GLU A 2 -14.19 15.28 -20.10
C GLU A 2 -12.92 15.53 -19.26
N LEU A 3 -11.78 15.06 -19.79
CA LEU A 3 -10.51 15.01 -19.05
C LEU A 3 -9.96 16.40 -18.71
N LEU A 4 -10.08 17.35 -19.65
CA LEU A 4 -9.54 18.71 -19.50
C LEU A 4 -10.29 19.52 -18.42
N PRO A 5 -11.64 19.58 -18.39
CA PRO A 5 -12.36 20.21 -17.27
C PRO A 5 -12.04 19.60 -15.91
N LEU A 6 -11.94 18.27 -15.83
CA LEU A 6 -11.58 17.58 -14.58
C LEU A 6 -10.17 17.97 -14.13
N CYS A 7 -9.19 17.98 -15.03
CA CYS A 7 -7.82 18.38 -14.72
C CYS A 7 -7.74 19.81 -14.17
N ARG A 8 -8.54 20.74 -14.72
CA ARG A 8 -8.63 22.11 -14.20
C ARG A 8 -9.24 22.14 -12.80
N ALA A 9 -10.35 21.43 -12.59
CA ALA A 9 -11.00 21.38 -11.30
C ALA A 9 -10.09 20.78 -10.21
N VAL A 10 -9.31 19.74 -10.53
CA VAL A 10 -8.29 19.18 -9.63
C VAL A 10 -7.19 20.19 -9.36
N ALA A 11 -6.68 20.88 -10.39
CA ALA A 11 -5.65 21.90 -10.21
C ALA A 11 -6.11 23.04 -9.27
N GLU A 12 -7.36 23.49 -9.41
CA GLU A 12 -7.97 24.50 -8.53
C GLU A 12 -8.10 24.02 -7.08
N GLN A 13 -8.35 22.73 -6.84
CA GLN A 13 -8.33 22.18 -5.48
C GLN A 13 -6.91 22.15 -4.91
N LEU A 14 -5.92 21.73 -5.71
CA LEU A 14 -4.52 21.70 -5.30
C LEU A 14 -3.97 23.10 -4.98
N ASP A 15 -4.44 24.15 -5.67
CA ASP A 15 -4.07 25.54 -5.39
C ASP A 15 -4.50 26.03 -4.00
N ARG A 16 -5.44 25.34 -3.35
CA ARG A 16 -5.90 25.65 -1.98
C ARG A 16 -4.98 25.09 -0.89
N LEU A 17 -4.00 24.27 -1.25
CA LEU A 17 -3.12 23.57 -0.31
C LEU A 17 -1.78 24.27 -0.15
N ASP A 18 -1.31 24.38 1.10
CA ASP A 18 0.10 24.61 1.39
C ASP A 18 0.78 23.26 1.62
N PHE A 19 1.50 22.77 0.60
CA PHE A 19 2.20 21.48 0.64
C PHE A 19 3.25 21.40 1.76
N SER A 20 3.90 22.52 2.09
CA SER A 20 4.92 22.56 3.15
C SER A 20 4.32 22.41 4.55
N SER A 21 3.04 22.80 4.71
CA SER A 21 2.25 22.52 5.91
C SER A 21 1.75 21.07 5.96
N LEU A 22 1.63 20.38 4.81
CA LEU A 22 1.30 18.96 4.78
C LEU A 22 2.49 18.11 5.21
N TYR A 23 3.71 18.42 4.78
CA TYR A 23 4.94 17.80 5.26
C TYR A 23 6.13 18.75 5.09
N PRO A 24 7.07 18.86 6.05
CA PRO A 24 8.21 19.77 5.94
C PRO A 24 9.04 19.54 4.67
N GLY A 25 9.19 20.59 3.86
CA GLY A 25 9.93 20.56 2.59
C GLY A 25 9.15 19.99 1.40
N TYR A 26 7.97 19.43 1.63
CA TYR A 26 7.11 18.94 0.56
C TYR A 26 6.57 20.10 -0.27
N HIS A 27 6.56 19.91 -1.58
CA HIS A 27 6.08 20.89 -2.56
C HIS A 27 5.27 20.19 -3.65
N ARG A 28 4.53 20.98 -4.43
CA ARG A 28 3.69 20.45 -5.50
C ARG A 28 4.52 19.96 -6.68
N PHE A 29 4.22 18.76 -7.14
CA PHE A 29 4.78 18.21 -8.38
C PHE A 29 3.78 18.39 -9.54
N PRO A 30 4.24 18.37 -10.81
CA PRO A 30 3.32 18.29 -11.93
C PRO A 30 2.52 16.99 -11.88
N PHE A 31 1.34 17.04 -12.49
CA PHE A 31 0.48 15.88 -12.58
C PHE A 31 -0.22 15.75 -13.92
N ALA A 32 -0.65 14.52 -14.19
CA ALA A 32 -1.48 14.19 -15.34
C ALA A 32 -2.65 13.29 -14.94
N LEU A 33 -3.80 13.58 -15.54
CA LEU A 33 -4.95 12.67 -15.52
C LEU A 33 -5.03 12.01 -16.89
N TYR A 34 -5.36 10.73 -16.97
CA TYR A 34 -5.42 10.03 -18.25
C TYR A 34 -6.50 8.95 -18.30
N ASN A 35 -6.82 8.54 -19.53
CA ASN A 35 -7.64 7.37 -19.83
C ASN A 35 -6.95 6.58 -20.96
N GLU A 36 -7.64 5.59 -21.54
CA GLU A 36 -7.10 4.72 -22.59
C GLU A 36 -6.79 5.43 -23.91
N GLU A 37 -7.28 6.66 -24.12
CA GLU A 37 -7.16 7.40 -25.38
C GLU A 37 -6.24 8.62 -25.27
N GLN A 38 -6.27 9.32 -24.13
CA GLN A 38 -5.67 10.64 -23.95
C GLN A 38 -5.09 10.85 -22.56
N ILE A 39 -4.09 11.72 -22.49
CA ILE A 39 -3.49 12.24 -21.26
C ILE A 39 -3.73 13.75 -21.22
N CYS A 40 -4.15 14.26 -20.07
CA CYS A 40 -4.18 15.67 -19.75
C CYS A 40 -3.04 16.01 -18.80
N LEU A 41 -1.93 16.48 -19.35
CA LEU A 41 -0.74 16.91 -18.61
C LEU A 41 -0.73 18.44 -18.55
N GLU A 42 -0.80 19.01 -17.35
CA GLU A 42 -0.81 20.47 -17.12
C GLU A 42 -1.82 21.24 -18.00
N GLY A 43 -3.01 20.65 -18.18
CA GLY A 43 -4.08 21.26 -19.00
C GLY A 43 -3.89 21.13 -20.52
N ARG A 44 -2.92 20.32 -20.99
CA ARG A 44 -2.74 19.98 -22.40
C ARG A 44 -3.15 18.54 -22.67
N LEU A 45 -3.96 18.34 -23.69
CA LEU A 45 -4.35 17.01 -24.15
C LEU A 45 -3.32 16.48 -25.16
N ILE A 46 -2.81 15.28 -24.90
CA ILE A 46 -1.93 14.52 -25.79
C ILE A 46 -2.47 13.09 -25.95
N PRO A 47 -2.10 12.37 -27.03
CA PRO A 47 -2.43 10.96 -27.18
C PRO A 47 -1.92 10.14 -26.00
N TRP A 48 -2.64 9.07 -25.65
CA TRP A 48 -2.18 8.12 -24.64
C TRP A 48 -0.80 7.53 -24.99
N ASP A 49 -0.02 7.30 -23.94
CA ASP A 49 1.36 6.82 -23.97
C ASP A 49 1.46 5.63 -23.01
N ASN A 50 2.11 4.55 -23.44
CA ASN A 50 2.18 3.29 -22.67
C ASN A 50 2.98 3.39 -21.37
N ARG A 51 3.71 4.49 -21.14
CA ARG A 51 4.32 4.81 -19.84
C ARG A 51 3.29 5.17 -18.77
N PHE A 52 2.06 5.54 -19.15
CA PHE A 52 0.97 5.88 -18.24
C PHE A 52 0.19 4.61 -17.89
N LEU A 53 0.61 3.97 -16.80
CA LEU A 53 0.05 2.72 -16.31
C LEU A 53 -0.17 2.79 -14.79
N GLY A 54 -1.40 2.54 -14.35
CA GLY A 54 -1.81 2.63 -12.95
C GLY A 54 -1.91 4.07 -12.41
N ASN A 55 -2.09 4.15 -11.10
CA ASN A 55 -2.01 5.41 -10.34
C ASN A 55 -0.70 5.36 -9.57
N THR A 56 0.22 6.27 -9.88
CA THR A 56 1.60 6.25 -9.34
C THR A 56 2.34 7.55 -9.67
N SER A 57 3.65 7.59 -9.38
CA SER A 57 4.58 8.58 -9.94
C SER A 57 5.48 7.96 -11.02
N ILE A 58 5.74 8.71 -12.10
CA ILE A 58 6.59 8.26 -13.21
C ILE A 58 7.62 9.32 -13.60
N GLU A 59 8.70 8.90 -14.26
CA GLU A 59 9.60 9.81 -14.97
C GLU A 59 9.11 10.02 -16.39
N TYR A 60 8.83 11.27 -16.75
CA TYR A 60 8.32 11.67 -18.04
C TYR A 60 9.07 12.90 -18.52
N GLU A 61 9.74 12.78 -19.68
CA GLU A 61 10.51 13.87 -20.31
C GLU A 61 11.54 14.56 -19.37
N GLY A 62 12.21 13.76 -18.53
CA GLY A 62 13.23 14.23 -17.60
C GLY A 62 12.70 14.84 -16.29
N GLN A 63 11.39 14.74 -16.05
CA GLN A 63 10.75 15.20 -14.82
C GLN A 63 9.92 14.09 -14.17
N ARG A 64 9.89 14.07 -12.83
CA ARG A 64 8.99 13.19 -12.07
C ARG A 64 7.60 13.83 -12.00
N ILE A 65 6.57 13.08 -12.36
CA ILE A 65 5.17 13.54 -12.34
C ILE A 65 4.26 12.51 -11.67
N ALA A 66 3.18 13.00 -11.06
CA ALA A 66 2.10 12.17 -10.53
C ALA A 66 1.07 11.85 -11.62
N ILE A 67 0.63 10.60 -11.74
CA ILE A 67 -0.33 10.19 -12.77
C ILE A 67 -1.53 9.48 -12.17
N TRP A 68 -2.71 9.70 -12.79
CA TRP A 68 -3.95 9.06 -12.35
C TRP A 68 -4.83 8.64 -13.53
N ASN A 69 -5.23 7.38 -13.53
CA ASN A 69 -6.15 6.80 -14.51
C ASN A 69 -7.60 7.03 -14.08
N VAL A 70 -8.25 8.02 -14.69
CA VAL A 70 -9.64 8.39 -14.35
C VAL A 70 -10.68 7.42 -14.94
N ALA A 71 -10.28 6.53 -15.85
CA ALA A 71 -11.13 5.45 -16.33
C ALA A 71 -11.10 4.25 -15.37
N LEU A 72 -9.93 3.96 -14.78
CA LEU A 72 -9.76 2.89 -13.79
C LEU A 72 -10.37 3.26 -12.43
N ASP A 73 -10.09 4.47 -11.94
CA ASP A 73 -10.57 4.96 -10.64
C ASP A 73 -11.18 6.36 -10.75
N PRO A 74 -12.46 6.46 -11.16
CA PRO A 74 -13.16 7.73 -11.30
C PRO A 74 -13.52 8.33 -9.92
N GLN A 75 -13.01 9.53 -9.64
CA GLN A 75 -13.24 10.24 -8.39
C GLN A 75 -13.72 11.67 -8.62
N PRO A 76 -14.50 12.26 -7.68
CA PRO A 76 -14.85 13.68 -7.75
C PRO A 76 -13.61 14.56 -7.53
N PRO A 77 -13.59 15.82 -8.02
CA PRO A 77 -12.39 16.65 -8.04
C PRO A 77 -11.68 16.84 -6.69
N VAL A 78 -12.43 16.93 -5.59
CA VAL A 78 -11.86 17.09 -4.24
C VAL A 78 -11.13 15.84 -3.79
N THR A 79 -11.78 14.68 -3.88
CA THR A 79 -11.17 13.39 -3.52
C THR A 79 -9.99 13.09 -4.44
N LEU A 80 -10.15 13.32 -5.75
CA LEU A 80 -9.08 13.14 -6.72
C LEU A 80 -7.88 14.05 -6.43
N ALA A 81 -8.09 15.30 -6.02
CA ALA A 81 -6.99 16.17 -5.63
C ALA A 81 -6.24 15.66 -4.38
N ALA A 82 -6.95 15.14 -3.37
CA ALA A 82 -6.31 14.50 -2.23
C ALA A 82 -5.51 13.24 -2.65
N SER A 83 -6.07 12.42 -3.55
CA SER A 83 -5.37 11.28 -4.14
C SER A 83 -4.15 11.71 -4.97
N MET A 84 -4.22 12.83 -5.72
CA MET A 84 -3.03 13.36 -6.40
C MET A 84 -1.94 13.79 -5.42
N VAL A 85 -2.30 14.30 -4.23
CA VAL A 85 -1.32 14.63 -3.19
C VAL A 85 -0.59 13.38 -2.68
N HIS A 86 -1.24 12.22 -2.65
CA HIS A 86 -0.59 10.93 -2.40
C HIS A 86 0.50 10.66 -3.47
N GLU A 87 0.11 10.68 -4.74
CA GLU A 87 1.02 10.36 -5.86
C GLU A 87 2.16 11.37 -6.02
N MET A 88 1.90 12.64 -5.74
CA MET A 88 2.93 13.68 -5.66
C MET A 88 3.90 13.44 -4.50
N PHE A 89 3.46 12.79 -3.41
CA PHE A 89 4.35 12.47 -2.31
C PHE A 89 5.32 11.33 -2.66
N HIS A 90 4.93 10.40 -3.54
CA HIS A 90 5.90 9.46 -4.13
C HIS A 90 6.97 10.19 -4.94
N CYS A 91 6.59 11.25 -5.69
CA CYS A 91 7.57 12.07 -6.38
C CYS A 91 8.57 12.70 -5.38
N TYR A 92 8.06 13.21 -4.26
CA TYR A 92 8.88 13.76 -3.18
C TYR A 92 9.78 12.71 -2.53
N GLN A 93 9.26 11.50 -2.24
CA GLN A 93 10.05 10.39 -1.73
C GLN A 93 11.25 10.09 -2.64
N PHE A 94 11.04 10.01 -3.97
CA PHE A 94 12.14 9.84 -4.93
C PHE A 94 13.13 11.01 -4.92
N GLU A 95 12.65 12.25 -4.86
CA GLU A 95 13.51 13.43 -4.77
C GLU A 95 14.40 13.40 -3.50
N GLN A 96 13.85 12.93 -2.38
CA GLN A 96 14.58 12.79 -1.12
C GLN A 96 15.48 11.54 -1.05
N GLY A 97 15.52 10.74 -2.12
CA GLY A 97 16.36 9.54 -2.20
C GLY A 97 15.83 8.36 -1.39
N GLU A 98 14.50 8.26 -1.23
CA GLU A 98 13.86 7.11 -0.59
C GLU A 98 14.34 5.80 -1.22
N SER A 99 14.71 4.84 -0.36
CA SER A 99 15.23 3.55 -0.79
C SER A 99 14.62 2.37 0.00
N ARG A 100 13.67 2.64 0.89
CA ARG A 100 13.09 1.67 1.82
C ARG A 100 11.82 1.01 1.27
N PHE A 101 11.73 0.87 -0.06
CA PHE A 101 10.59 0.25 -0.73
C PHE A 101 10.39 -1.21 -0.27
N PRO A 102 9.13 -1.66 -0.12
CA PRO A 102 8.84 -3.04 0.21
C PRO A 102 9.24 -3.98 -0.93
N ASP A 103 9.54 -5.21 -0.57
CA ASP A 103 9.53 -6.32 -1.51
C ASP A 103 8.15 -6.98 -1.43
N ASP A 104 7.24 -6.60 -2.35
CA ASP A 104 5.86 -7.08 -2.34
C ASP A 104 5.79 -8.63 -2.46
N LEU A 105 6.73 -9.27 -3.16
CA LEU A 105 6.76 -10.72 -3.32
C LEU A 105 7.18 -11.43 -2.02
N ARG A 106 8.06 -10.80 -1.23
CA ARG A 106 8.39 -11.25 0.13
C ARG A 106 7.29 -10.94 1.12
N LEU A 107 6.57 -9.83 0.96
CA LEU A 107 5.43 -9.48 1.79
C LEU A 107 4.30 -10.51 1.71
N LEU A 108 4.15 -11.19 0.55
CA LEU A 108 3.24 -12.31 0.38
C LEU A 108 3.64 -13.58 1.14
N HIS A 109 4.84 -13.64 1.72
CA HIS A 109 5.27 -14.74 2.57
C HIS A 109 4.65 -14.59 3.96
N ILE A 110 3.34 -14.74 4.04
CA ILE A 110 2.59 -14.49 5.26
C ILE A 110 2.76 -15.67 6.22
N PRO A 111 3.07 -15.43 7.51
CA PRO A 111 3.09 -16.49 8.52
C PRO A 111 1.75 -17.23 8.62
N THR A 112 1.82 -18.54 8.83
CA THR A 112 0.62 -19.39 8.99
C THR A 112 0.24 -19.60 10.44
N GLU A 113 1.03 -19.10 11.41
CA GLU A 113 0.71 -19.25 12.82
C GLU A 113 -0.42 -18.30 13.29
N PRO A 114 -1.49 -18.81 13.94
CA PRO A 114 -2.58 -17.98 14.44
C PRO A 114 -2.13 -16.85 15.39
N THR A 115 -1.06 -17.06 16.16
CA THR A 115 -0.53 -16.02 17.05
C THR A 115 -0.04 -14.77 16.31
N PHE A 116 0.41 -14.89 15.06
CA PHE A 116 0.79 -13.73 14.25
C PHE A 116 -0.38 -12.77 14.09
N TYR A 117 -1.52 -13.30 13.65
CA TYR A 117 -2.73 -12.52 13.41
C TYR A 117 -3.39 -12.02 14.69
N LEU A 118 -3.35 -12.80 15.78
CA LEU A 118 -3.86 -12.34 17.08
C LEU A 118 -3.06 -11.11 17.59
N LEU A 119 -1.73 -11.16 17.52
CA LEU A 119 -0.88 -10.01 17.87
C LEU A 119 -1.14 -8.82 16.94
N LYS A 120 -1.25 -9.09 15.62
CA LYS A 120 -1.53 -8.06 14.62
C LYS A 120 -2.88 -7.37 14.82
N LEU A 121 -3.91 -8.12 15.18
CA LEU A 121 -5.22 -7.54 15.50
C LEU A 121 -5.19 -6.75 16.81
N ALA A 122 -4.49 -7.26 17.83
CA ALA A 122 -4.35 -6.57 19.10
C ALA A 122 -3.59 -5.24 18.94
N GLU A 123 -2.50 -5.20 18.17
CA GLU A 123 -1.79 -3.94 17.91
C GLU A 123 -2.65 -2.97 17.10
N ASN A 124 -3.40 -3.44 16.09
CA ASN A 124 -4.27 -2.59 15.28
C ASN A 124 -5.35 -1.92 16.13
N ARG A 125 -5.96 -2.67 17.05
CA ARG A 125 -6.97 -2.15 17.99
C ARG A 125 -6.39 -1.13 18.97
N ALA A 126 -5.20 -1.41 19.52
CA ALA A 126 -4.51 -0.48 20.40
C ALA A 126 -4.16 0.83 19.66
N LEU A 127 -3.71 0.73 18.41
CA LEU A 127 -3.40 1.88 17.57
C LEU A 127 -4.65 2.72 17.26
N ALA A 128 -5.75 2.06 16.87
CA ALA A 128 -7.00 2.74 16.60
C ALA A 128 -7.55 3.44 17.87
N ALA A 129 -7.50 2.77 19.02
CA ALA A 129 -7.87 3.35 20.30
C ALA A 129 -7.03 4.59 20.62
N ALA A 130 -5.69 4.50 20.51
CA ALA A 130 -4.78 5.62 20.72
C ALA A 130 -5.10 6.81 19.79
N CYS A 131 -5.40 6.56 18.52
CA CYS A 131 -5.78 7.61 17.57
C CYS A 131 -7.10 8.32 17.93
N ARG A 132 -8.09 7.54 18.40
CA ARG A 132 -9.41 8.05 18.81
C ARG A 132 -9.32 8.91 20.07
N THR A 133 -8.62 8.41 21.08
CA THR A 133 -8.66 8.97 22.44
C THR A 133 -7.49 9.90 22.75
N GLY A 134 -6.37 9.78 22.02
CA GLY A 134 -5.11 10.40 22.42
C GLY A 134 -4.50 9.78 23.68
N ASP A 135 -4.85 8.52 23.99
CA ASP A 135 -4.30 7.80 25.15
C ASP A 135 -2.88 7.29 24.88
N ALA A 136 -1.92 7.82 25.64
CA ALA A 136 -0.52 7.41 25.57
C ALA A 136 -0.30 5.95 26.01
N ALA A 137 -1.15 5.40 26.88
CA ALA A 137 -1.03 4.00 27.32
C ALA A 137 -1.37 3.02 26.18
N GLU A 138 -2.40 3.31 25.39
CA GLU A 138 -2.73 2.51 24.20
C GLU A 138 -1.67 2.65 23.10
N TRP A 139 -1.04 3.82 22.98
CA TRP A 139 0.10 4.03 22.09
C TRP A 139 1.33 3.19 22.49
N GLU A 140 1.66 3.15 23.79
CA GLU A 140 2.72 2.28 24.31
C GLU A 140 2.37 0.80 24.15
N ARG A 141 1.11 0.42 24.39
CA ARG A 141 0.62 -0.95 24.21
C ARG A 141 0.71 -1.40 22.76
N PHE A 142 0.29 -0.56 21.81
CA PHE A 142 0.46 -0.80 20.37
C PHE A 142 1.92 -1.15 20.05
N SER A 143 2.86 -0.32 20.51
CA SER A 143 4.27 -0.56 20.26
C SER A 143 4.79 -1.83 20.92
N ALA A 144 4.35 -2.13 22.15
CA ALA A 144 4.78 -3.34 22.84
C ALA A 144 4.29 -4.62 22.15
N LEU A 145 3.06 -4.61 21.62
CA LEU A 145 2.50 -5.71 20.82
C LEU A 145 3.23 -5.86 19.49
N ARG A 146 3.51 -4.74 18.80
CA ARG A 146 4.23 -4.72 17.53
C ARG A 146 5.68 -5.20 17.65
N ASN A 147 6.39 -4.77 18.69
CA ASN A 147 7.73 -5.26 19.01
C ASN A 147 7.72 -6.78 19.27
N ALA A 148 6.77 -7.26 20.07
CA ALA A 148 6.62 -8.68 20.36
C ALA A 148 6.32 -9.51 19.10
N ARG A 149 5.47 -8.98 18.20
CA ARG A 149 5.17 -9.60 16.91
C ARG A 149 6.43 -9.65 16.04
N ALA A 150 7.15 -8.55 15.88
CA ALA A 150 8.38 -8.50 15.08
C ALA A 150 9.48 -9.41 15.63
N GLN A 151 9.63 -9.51 16.95
CA GLN A 151 10.59 -10.42 17.58
C GLN A 151 10.25 -11.89 17.27
N LYS A 152 8.96 -12.25 17.31
CA LYS A 152 8.52 -13.62 17.06
C LYS A 152 8.48 -13.97 15.58
N PHE A 153 8.18 -12.99 14.72
CA PHE A 153 8.02 -13.14 13.27
C PHE A 153 8.84 -12.07 12.54
N PRO A 154 10.18 -12.23 12.43
CA PRO A 154 11.05 -11.21 11.84
C PRO A 154 10.72 -10.84 10.39
N ASP A 155 10.18 -11.78 9.61
CA ASP A 155 9.78 -11.56 8.22
C ASP A 155 8.63 -10.54 8.08
N ALA A 156 7.89 -10.27 9.18
CA ALA A 156 6.86 -9.25 9.23
C ALA A 156 7.41 -7.82 9.04
N ALA A 157 8.74 -7.63 9.13
CA ALA A 157 9.37 -6.33 8.90
C ALA A 157 9.17 -5.78 7.47
N GLU A 158 8.82 -6.61 6.48
CA GLU A 158 8.42 -6.12 5.16
C GLU A 158 7.16 -5.24 5.22
N GLU A 159 6.26 -5.46 6.19
CA GLU A 159 5.11 -4.58 6.43
C GLU A 159 5.57 -3.16 6.77
N TRP A 160 6.66 -3.01 7.54
CA TRP A 160 7.17 -1.69 7.93
C TRP A 160 7.71 -0.91 6.74
N LYS A 161 8.21 -1.59 5.71
CA LYS A 161 8.64 -0.95 4.46
C LYS A 161 7.44 -0.42 3.67
N ALA A 162 6.40 -1.24 3.53
CA ALA A 162 5.16 -0.83 2.88
C ALA A 162 4.50 0.32 3.64
N GLU A 163 4.40 0.22 4.96
CA GLU A 163 3.96 1.31 5.85
C GLU A 163 4.77 2.60 5.63
N THR A 164 6.11 2.49 5.54
CA THR A 164 6.99 3.65 5.35
C THR A 164 6.71 4.40 4.05
N VAL A 165 6.53 3.69 2.94
CA VAL A 165 6.34 4.33 1.62
C VAL A 165 4.88 4.73 1.42
N GLU A 166 3.97 3.78 1.52
CA GLU A 166 2.57 3.95 1.12
C GLU A 166 1.76 4.66 2.20
N GLY A 167 2.04 4.31 3.45
CA GLY A 167 1.37 4.91 4.58
C GLY A 167 1.71 6.38 4.81
N THR A 168 2.94 6.80 4.52
CA THR A 168 3.30 8.21 4.61
C THR A 168 2.70 9.03 3.46
N ALA A 169 2.65 8.48 2.25
CA ALA A 169 1.94 9.08 1.12
C ALA A 169 0.43 9.21 1.42
N GLU A 170 -0.17 8.17 1.99
CA GLU A 170 -1.59 8.17 2.37
C GLU A 170 -1.91 9.13 3.52
N THR A 171 -0.95 9.34 4.43
CA THR A 171 -1.06 10.41 5.44
C THR A 171 -1.18 11.78 4.76
N MET A 172 -0.46 12.03 3.66
CA MET A 172 -0.56 13.31 2.93
C MET A 172 -1.92 13.47 2.25
N CYS A 173 -2.47 12.38 1.71
CA CYS A 173 -3.85 12.35 1.21
C CYS A 173 -4.83 12.81 2.29
N LEU A 174 -4.79 12.22 3.48
CA LEU A 174 -5.70 12.59 4.57
C LEU A 174 -5.44 14.01 5.10
N ARG A 175 -4.19 14.48 5.17
CA ARG A 175 -3.88 15.86 5.55
C ARG A 175 -4.43 16.86 4.52
N ALA A 176 -4.32 16.57 3.23
CA ALA A 176 -4.91 17.38 2.17
C ALA A 176 -6.45 17.37 2.27
N LEU A 177 -7.03 16.20 2.44
CA LEU A 177 -8.48 16.04 2.59
C LEU A 177 -9.02 16.83 3.79
N ARG A 178 -8.28 16.86 4.90
CA ARG A 178 -8.63 17.66 6.09
C ARG A 178 -8.79 19.15 5.78
N VAL A 179 -8.03 19.67 4.81
CA VAL A 179 -8.12 21.07 4.36
C VAL A 179 -9.22 21.26 3.31
N LEU A 180 -9.33 20.34 2.37
CA LEU A 180 -10.23 20.47 1.22
C LEU A 180 -11.69 20.17 1.57
N ASP A 181 -11.91 19.10 2.35
CA ASP A 181 -13.21 18.61 2.81
C ASP A 181 -13.08 17.95 4.20
N PRO A 182 -13.23 18.73 5.29
CA PRO A 182 -13.11 18.23 6.66
C PRO A 182 -14.13 17.13 7.02
N ALA A 183 -15.31 17.14 6.39
CA ALA A 183 -16.33 16.14 6.64
C ALA A 183 -15.93 14.80 6.01
N GLN A 184 -15.48 14.81 4.75
CA GLN A 184 -14.95 13.63 4.10
C GLN A 184 -13.70 13.11 4.83
N TYR A 185 -12.79 13.98 5.29
CA TYR A 185 -11.65 13.58 6.11
C TYR A 185 -12.08 12.81 7.36
N THR A 186 -13.07 13.32 8.09
CA THR A 186 -13.54 12.69 9.33
C THR A 186 -14.12 11.30 9.03
N ALA A 187 -14.97 11.20 8.01
CA ALA A 187 -15.56 9.93 7.58
C ALA A 187 -14.50 8.91 7.12
N THR A 188 -13.50 9.37 6.35
CA THR A 188 -12.39 8.51 5.89
C THR A 188 -11.56 8.00 7.07
N LEU A 189 -11.19 8.88 8.00
CA LEU A 189 -10.44 8.47 9.21
C LEU A 189 -11.23 7.47 10.04
N ASP A 190 -12.53 7.72 10.29
CA ASP A 190 -13.37 6.77 11.01
C ASP A 190 -13.46 5.42 10.30
N GLY A 191 -13.51 5.42 8.96
CA GLY A 191 -13.43 4.19 8.16
C GLY A 191 -12.09 3.46 8.31
N TYR A 192 -10.97 4.17 8.41
CA TYR A 192 -9.65 3.56 8.60
C TYR A 192 -9.53 2.94 9.98
N LEU A 193 -10.03 3.63 11.01
CA LEU A 193 -10.06 3.11 12.37
C LEU A 193 -10.93 1.86 12.47
N ALA A 194 -12.13 1.87 11.88
CA ALA A 194 -13.02 0.71 11.86
C ALA A 194 -12.40 -0.51 11.16
N LYS A 195 -11.65 -0.28 10.07
CA LYS A 195 -10.87 -1.34 9.38
C LYS A 195 -9.83 -1.98 10.30
N LEU A 196 -9.09 -1.17 11.08
CA LEU A 196 -8.11 -1.68 12.03
C LEU A 196 -8.77 -2.42 13.22
N GLU A 197 -9.94 -1.95 13.65
CA GLU A 197 -10.64 -2.47 14.82
C GLU A 197 -11.29 -3.83 14.54
N ASP A 198 -12.01 -3.97 13.43
CA ASP A 198 -12.98 -5.05 13.25
C ASP A 198 -13.02 -5.71 11.86
N ASP A 199 -12.26 -5.23 10.86
CA ASP A 199 -12.19 -5.85 9.54
C ASP A 199 -11.21 -7.03 9.53
N LEU A 200 -11.70 -8.19 9.98
CA LEU A 200 -10.90 -9.41 10.06
C LEU A 200 -10.39 -9.90 8.69
N PRO A 201 -11.17 -9.87 7.58
CA PRO A 201 -10.65 -10.21 6.25
C PRO A 201 -9.45 -9.36 5.83
N LEU A 202 -9.48 -8.05 6.08
CA LEU A 202 -8.37 -7.15 5.77
C LEU A 202 -7.09 -7.49 6.55
N LEU A 203 -7.20 -8.11 7.73
CA LEU A 203 -6.04 -8.55 8.52
C LEU A 203 -5.14 -9.52 7.76
N LEU A 204 -5.72 -10.31 6.85
CA LEU A 204 -5.02 -11.28 6.00
C LEU A 204 -4.36 -10.63 4.77
N ASP A 205 -4.69 -9.37 4.46
CA ASP A 205 -4.10 -8.61 3.38
C ASP A 205 -3.04 -7.65 3.93
N ALA A 206 -1.82 -8.18 4.08
CA ALA A 206 -0.70 -7.42 4.63
C ALA A 206 -0.45 -6.12 3.85
N ARG A 207 -0.48 -6.18 2.51
CA ARG A 207 -0.15 -5.05 1.65
C ARG A 207 -1.16 -3.91 1.77
N ARG A 208 -2.46 -4.22 1.71
CA ARG A 208 -3.53 -3.22 1.80
C ARG A 208 -3.66 -2.65 3.20
N LEU A 209 -3.47 -3.48 4.22
CA LEU A 209 -3.55 -3.04 5.62
C LEU A 209 -2.50 -1.98 5.97
N CYS A 210 -1.31 -2.05 5.35
CA CYS A 210 -0.20 -1.11 5.60
C CYS A 210 -0.54 0.37 5.31
N TYR A 211 -1.44 0.65 4.35
CA TYR A 211 -1.93 2.01 4.11
C TYR A 211 -2.60 2.57 5.36
N TYR A 212 -3.46 1.77 5.99
CA TYR A 212 -4.26 2.21 7.12
C TYR A 212 -3.45 2.26 8.41
N THR A 213 -2.67 1.21 8.71
CA THR A 213 -1.88 1.16 9.95
C THR A 213 -0.90 2.31 10.04
N SER A 214 -0.15 2.58 8.99
CA SER A 214 0.81 3.69 8.99
C SER A 214 0.14 5.06 8.96
N THR A 215 -0.97 5.23 8.24
CA THR A 215 -1.70 6.50 8.25
C THR A 215 -2.20 6.80 9.66
N VAL A 216 -2.84 5.82 10.31
CA VAL A 216 -3.32 5.97 11.69
C VAL A 216 -2.14 6.18 12.66
N LEU A 217 -0.98 5.56 12.43
CA LEU A 217 0.24 5.82 13.19
C LEU A 217 0.67 7.29 13.10
N CYS A 218 0.81 7.83 11.89
CA CYS A 218 1.20 9.23 11.68
C CYS A 218 0.20 10.19 12.33
N LEU A 219 -1.10 9.92 12.19
CA LEU A 219 -2.16 10.74 12.78
C LEU A 219 -2.22 10.61 14.31
N THR A 220 -1.86 9.46 14.86
CA THR A 220 -1.75 9.26 16.32
C THR A 220 -0.60 10.10 16.89
N LEU A 221 0.54 10.18 16.20
CA LEU A 221 1.64 11.06 16.60
C LEU A 221 1.19 12.53 16.65
N GLU A 222 0.48 13.00 15.62
CA GLU A 222 -0.11 14.35 15.61
C GLU A 222 -1.05 14.57 16.80
N ARG A 223 -1.96 13.62 17.05
CA ARG A 223 -2.93 13.67 18.15
C ARG A 223 -2.25 13.75 19.51
N LEU A 224 -1.15 13.03 19.68
CA LEU A 224 -0.34 13.02 20.90
C LEU A 224 0.65 14.20 20.99
N HIS A 225 0.62 15.13 20.03
CA HIS A 225 1.55 16.24 19.91
C HIS A 225 3.02 15.80 19.91
N ARG A 226 3.29 14.65 19.27
CA ARG A 226 4.64 14.10 19.08
C ARG A 226 5.15 14.47 17.68
N PRO A 227 6.44 14.77 17.54
CA PRO A 227 7.04 14.97 16.22
C PRO A 227 6.97 13.67 15.41
N LEU A 228 6.72 13.82 14.11
CA LEU A 228 6.83 12.74 13.13
C LEU A 228 8.26 12.73 12.57
N TYR A 229 9.01 11.67 12.84
CA TYR A 229 10.33 11.45 12.24
C TYR A 229 10.22 10.51 11.04
N ASN A 230 10.69 10.95 9.88
CA ASN A 230 10.80 10.08 8.71
C ASN A 230 11.98 10.52 7.84
N LEU A 231 13.19 10.23 8.29
CA LEU A 231 14.37 10.29 7.43
C LEU A 231 14.18 9.29 6.28
N PHE A 232 14.36 9.75 5.03
CA PHE A 232 14.17 8.95 3.81
C PHE A 232 15.25 7.86 3.59
N SER A 233 16.00 7.51 4.63
CA SER A 233 17.04 6.49 4.60
C SER A 233 17.23 5.84 5.97
N GLY A 234 17.82 4.65 5.99
CA GLY A 234 18.09 3.92 7.22
C GLY A 234 16.84 3.24 7.79
N ALA A 235 16.52 3.54 9.05
CA ALA A 235 15.42 2.92 9.79
C ALA A 235 14.05 3.22 9.16
N PHE A 236 13.09 2.31 9.30
CA PHE A 236 11.72 2.47 8.80
C PHE A 236 10.91 3.44 9.67
N LEU A 237 9.75 3.88 9.16
CA LEU A 237 8.86 4.83 9.82
C LEU A 237 8.55 4.43 11.27
N TYR A 238 8.14 3.19 11.49
CA TYR A 238 7.80 2.71 12.83
C TYR A 238 9.02 2.79 13.77
N GLU A 239 10.19 2.34 13.30
CA GLU A 239 11.41 2.33 14.11
C GLU A 239 11.84 3.74 14.55
N GLN A 240 11.68 4.74 13.67
CA GLN A 240 11.99 6.14 13.97
C GLN A 240 11.02 6.78 14.98
N ASN A 241 9.82 6.20 15.17
CA ASN A 241 8.76 6.78 16.01
C ASN A 241 8.30 5.85 17.14
N ARG A 242 8.98 4.73 17.37
CA ARG A 242 8.58 3.74 18.38
C ARG A 242 8.59 4.35 19.79
N PRO A 243 7.49 4.29 20.55
CA PRO A 243 7.44 4.88 21.89
C PRO A 243 8.16 4.08 22.97
N THR A 244 8.31 2.77 22.79
CA THR A 244 8.88 1.88 23.81
C THR A 244 9.57 0.67 23.20
N ASP A 245 10.56 0.12 23.91
CA ASP A 245 11.22 -1.17 23.64
C ASP A 245 10.53 -2.35 24.35
N ALA A 246 9.47 -2.08 25.12
CA ALA A 246 8.72 -3.12 25.82
C ALA A 246 8.14 -4.16 24.85
N LEU A 247 7.84 -5.34 25.40
CA LEU A 247 7.24 -6.45 24.69
C LEU A 247 5.94 -6.83 25.39
N CYS A 248 4.87 -7.00 24.61
CA CYS A 248 3.59 -7.49 25.09
C CYS A 248 3.14 -8.65 24.21
N PHE A 249 2.98 -9.84 24.79
CA PHE A 249 2.47 -11.02 24.09
C PHE A 249 0.99 -11.28 24.41
N GLU A 250 0.32 -10.35 25.10
CA GLU A 250 -1.07 -10.48 25.52
C GLU A 250 -2.02 -10.07 24.38
N ALA A 251 -2.31 -11.02 23.50
CA ALA A 251 -3.33 -10.90 22.46
C ALA A 251 -4.56 -11.74 22.83
N PRO A 252 -5.75 -11.13 23.02
CA PRO A 252 -6.98 -11.87 23.29
C PRO A 252 -7.33 -12.83 22.15
N GLU A 253 -7.80 -14.03 22.48
CA GLU A 253 -8.31 -14.95 21.48
C GLU A 253 -9.54 -14.38 20.77
N VAL A 254 -9.59 -14.58 19.45
CA VAL A 254 -10.74 -14.21 18.61
C VAL A 254 -11.15 -15.45 17.83
N PRO A 255 -12.18 -16.21 18.29
CA PRO A 255 -12.55 -17.49 17.67
C PRO A 255 -12.88 -17.38 16.17
N ALA A 256 -13.46 -16.26 15.74
CA ALA A 256 -13.78 -16.00 14.34
C ALA A 256 -12.54 -15.96 13.43
N LEU A 257 -11.37 -15.59 13.97
CA LEU A 257 -10.14 -15.45 13.21
C LEU A 257 -9.60 -16.81 12.73
N ALA A 258 -9.69 -17.85 13.56
CA ALA A 258 -9.26 -19.19 13.18
C ALA A 258 -10.13 -19.77 12.04
N ALA A 259 -11.45 -19.56 12.11
CA ALA A 259 -12.37 -19.97 11.06
C ALA A 259 -12.10 -19.22 9.75
N LEU A 260 -11.93 -17.90 9.84
CA LEU A 260 -11.62 -17.04 8.70
C LEU A 260 -10.31 -17.45 8.01
N PHE A 261 -9.25 -17.72 8.78
CA PHE A 261 -7.97 -18.15 8.21
C PHE A 261 -8.09 -19.49 7.47
N ALA A 262 -8.83 -20.44 8.05
CA ALA A 262 -9.07 -21.74 7.40
C ALA A 262 -9.89 -21.60 6.10
N GLU A 263 -10.88 -20.71 6.09
CA GLU A 263 -11.66 -20.39 4.90
C GLU A 263 -10.79 -19.73 3.82
N HIS A 264 -10.00 -18.73 4.18
CA HIS A 264 -9.10 -18.03 3.26
C HIS A 264 -8.08 -18.97 2.62
N LEU A 265 -7.46 -19.85 3.40
CA LEU A 265 -6.52 -20.85 2.88
C LEU A 265 -7.22 -21.83 1.93
N LYS A 266 -8.44 -22.25 2.25
CA LYS A 266 -9.23 -23.14 1.39
C LYS A 266 -9.61 -22.46 0.07
N GLU A 267 -9.97 -21.18 0.09
CA GLU A 267 -10.25 -20.40 -1.12
C GLU A 267 -9.03 -20.31 -2.02
N GLN A 268 -7.86 -19.96 -1.46
CA GLN A 268 -6.60 -19.92 -2.20
C GLN A 268 -6.27 -21.29 -2.83
N GLN A 269 -6.34 -22.37 -2.05
CA GLN A 269 -6.12 -23.73 -2.55
C GLN A 269 -7.08 -24.11 -3.67
N THR A 270 -8.36 -23.72 -3.55
CA THR A 270 -9.38 -23.98 -4.57
C THR A 270 -9.07 -23.21 -5.86
N THR A 271 -8.71 -21.93 -5.74
CA THR A 271 -8.29 -21.09 -6.88
C THR A 271 -7.09 -21.70 -7.59
N LEU A 272 -6.06 -22.11 -6.85
CA LEU A 272 -4.88 -22.76 -7.43
C LEU A 272 -5.24 -24.05 -8.16
N ALA A 273 -6.04 -24.93 -7.53
CA ALA A 273 -6.44 -26.19 -8.13
C ALA A 273 -7.26 -26.00 -9.42
N ALA A 274 -8.24 -25.09 -9.39
CA ALA A 274 -9.07 -24.76 -10.54
C ALA A 274 -8.23 -24.19 -11.69
N HIS A 275 -7.31 -23.28 -11.38
CA HIS A 275 -6.46 -22.66 -12.39
C HIS A 275 -5.52 -23.68 -13.07
N ARG A 276 -4.90 -24.57 -12.28
CA ARG A 276 -4.05 -25.67 -12.80
C ARG A 276 -4.81 -26.70 -13.62
N GLN A 277 -6.09 -26.88 -13.36
CA GLN A 277 -6.95 -27.78 -14.14
C GLN A 277 -7.37 -27.16 -15.47
N ALA A 278 -7.60 -25.84 -15.49
CA ALA A 278 -8.10 -25.13 -16.65
C ALA A 278 -7.01 -24.79 -17.69
N HIS A 279 -5.74 -24.68 -17.27
CA HIS A 279 -4.65 -24.21 -18.12
C HIS A 279 -3.50 -25.23 -18.19
N PRO A 280 -2.80 -25.36 -19.32
CA PRO A 280 -1.60 -26.19 -19.42
C PRO A 280 -0.41 -25.51 -18.77
N PHE A 281 0.52 -26.30 -18.21
CA PHE A 281 1.76 -25.74 -17.67
C PHE A 281 2.73 -25.38 -18.81
N HIS A 282 3.30 -24.18 -18.73
CA HIS A 282 4.32 -23.65 -19.63
C HIS A 282 5.66 -23.52 -18.88
N PRO A 283 6.64 -24.41 -19.13
CA PRO A 283 7.98 -24.28 -18.58
C PRO A 283 8.65 -22.99 -19.08
N CYS A 284 9.14 -22.17 -18.16
CA CYS A 284 9.75 -20.88 -18.46
C CYS A 284 10.65 -20.46 -17.30
N GLU A 285 11.95 -20.36 -17.55
CA GLU A 285 12.87 -19.74 -16.59
C GLU A 285 12.92 -18.24 -16.84
N ALA A 286 12.34 -17.46 -15.93
CA ALA A 286 12.28 -16.02 -16.05
C ALA A 286 12.38 -15.32 -14.68
N ALA A 287 12.74 -14.04 -14.69
CA ALA A 287 12.65 -13.18 -13.53
C ALA A 287 11.32 -12.41 -13.55
N ILE A 288 10.65 -12.28 -12.42
CA ILE A 288 9.48 -11.41 -12.27
C ILE A 288 9.97 -9.96 -12.31
N CYS A 289 9.33 -9.11 -13.11
CA CYS A 289 9.75 -7.71 -13.27
C CYS A 289 8.59 -6.70 -13.29
N GLY A 290 7.38 -7.11 -12.91
CA GLY A 290 6.23 -6.22 -12.77
C GLY A 290 4.97 -7.03 -12.47
N TYR A 291 4.06 -6.46 -11.70
CA TYR A 291 2.85 -7.12 -11.21
C TYR A 291 1.91 -6.06 -10.61
N ASP A 292 0.68 -6.47 -10.33
CA ASP A 292 -0.25 -5.71 -9.49
C ASP A 292 -0.13 -6.21 -8.04
N PRO A 293 0.50 -5.44 -7.13
CA PRO A 293 0.75 -5.87 -5.75
C PRO A 293 -0.52 -6.00 -4.91
N MET A 294 -1.64 -5.41 -5.36
CA MET A 294 -2.90 -5.43 -4.62
C MET A 294 -3.77 -6.65 -4.92
N ASN A 295 -3.37 -7.46 -5.90
CA ASN A 295 -4.18 -8.50 -6.51
C ASN A 295 -3.37 -9.79 -6.73
N MET A 296 -2.61 -10.15 -5.70
CA MET A 296 -1.76 -11.34 -5.67
C MET A 296 -1.83 -12.06 -4.33
N PHE A 297 -1.60 -13.37 -4.36
CA PHE A 297 -1.34 -14.16 -3.17
C PHE A 297 -0.32 -15.26 -3.45
N ARG A 298 0.33 -15.75 -2.41
CA ARG A 298 1.28 -16.84 -2.49
C ARG A 298 0.88 -17.98 -1.57
N LEU A 299 1.00 -19.21 -2.08
CA LEU A 299 0.93 -20.42 -1.28
C LEU A 299 2.11 -21.33 -1.65
N ASP A 300 3.02 -21.53 -0.72
CA ASP A 300 4.27 -22.26 -0.93
C ASP A 300 5.09 -21.70 -2.13
N GLN A 301 5.32 -22.54 -3.16
CA GLN A 301 6.00 -22.16 -4.40
C GLN A 301 5.08 -21.51 -5.44
N TRP A 302 3.79 -21.35 -5.15
CA TRP A 302 2.81 -20.88 -6.12
C TRP A 302 2.48 -19.42 -5.87
N LEU A 303 2.73 -18.59 -6.88
CA LEU A 303 2.34 -17.19 -6.91
C LEU A 303 1.17 -17.02 -7.86
N TYR A 304 0.04 -16.58 -7.35
CA TYR A 304 -1.13 -16.25 -8.16
C TYR A 304 -1.25 -14.73 -8.31
N CYS A 305 -1.43 -14.27 -9.54
CA CYS A 305 -1.72 -12.87 -9.88
C CYS A 305 -3.02 -12.85 -10.67
N SER A 306 -4.04 -12.10 -10.26
CA SER A 306 -5.37 -12.17 -10.91
C SER A 306 -5.50 -11.35 -12.20
N HIS A 307 -4.61 -10.38 -12.44
CA HIS A 307 -4.73 -9.45 -13.57
C HIS A 307 -3.64 -9.57 -14.62
N PHE A 308 -2.37 -9.60 -14.20
CA PHE A 308 -1.22 -9.77 -15.08
C PHE A 308 0.05 -10.11 -14.29
N LEU A 309 1.07 -10.59 -15.01
CA LEU A 309 2.44 -10.73 -14.50
C LEU A 309 3.43 -10.35 -15.60
N PHE A 310 4.39 -9.47 -15.32
CA PHE A 310 5.51 -9.20 -16.21
C PHE A 310 6.69 -10.10 -15.83
N ILE A 311 7.21 -10.79 -16.84
CA ILE A 311 8.38 -11.65 -16.72
C ILE A 311 9.48 -11.17 -17.66
N ARG A 312 10.73 -11.35 -17.25
CA ARG A 312 11.92 -11.05 -18.05
C ARG A 312 12.66 -12.34 -18.35
N GLN A 313 12.73 -12.66 -19.63
CA GLN A 313 13.44 -13.82 -20.17
C GLN A 313 14.44 -13.34 -21.22
N ASP A 314 15.70 -13.76 -21.10
CA ASP A 314 16.79 -13.41 -22.03
C ASP A 314 16.90 -11.88 -22.31
N GLY A 315 16.70 -11.07 -21.26
CA GLY A 315 16.76 -9.61 -21.31
C GLY A 315 15.48 -8.92 -21.79
N THR A 316 14.54 -9.67 -22.38
CA THR A 316 13.27 -9.13 -22.90
C THR A 316 12.17 -9.23 -21.87
N ALA A 317 11.44 -8.14 -21.63
CA ALA A 317 10.25 -8.14 -20.77
C ALA A 317 9.01 -8.52 -21.59
N GLN A 318 8.20 -9.41 -21.04
CA GLN A 318 6.93 -9.87 -21.60
C GLN A 318 5.83 -9.73 -20.54
N GLN A 319 4.67 -9.24 -20.96
CA GLN A 319 3.46 -9.26 -20.13
C GLN A 319 2.69 -10.55 -20.36
N LEU A 320 2.32 -11.21 -19.28
CA LEU A 320 1.33 -12.28 -19.23
C LEU A 320 0.00 -11.63 -18.85
N HIS A 321 -1.00 -11.72 -19.73
CA HIS A 321 -2.30 -11.07 -19.55
C HIS A 321 -3.30 -11.98 -18.85
N GLY A 322 -4.13 -11.40 -17.98
CA GLY A 322 -5.15 -12.11 -17.22
C GLY A 322 -4.61 -12.79 -15.97
N PRO A 323 -5.39 -13.67 -15.34
CA PRO A 323 -4.93 -14.45 -14.22
C PRO A 323 -3.75 -15.34 -14.60
N VAL A 324 -2.68 -15.30 -13.81
CA VAL A 324 -1.47 -16.10 -13.99
C VAL A 324 -1.17 -16.85 -12.71
N LEU A 325 -0.85 -18.13 -12.83
CA LEU A 325 -0.31 -18.92 -11.73
C LEU A 325 1.13 -19.32 -12.02
N ALA A 326 2.07 -18.60 -11.43
CA ALA A 326 3.49 -18.85 -11.58
C ALA A 326 4.02 -19.85 -10.54
N GLN A 327 4.92 -20.74 -10.98
CA GLN A 327 5.70 -21.58 -10.10
C GLN A 327 7.06 -20.92 -9.83
N LEU A 328 7.29 -20.52 -8.58
CA LEU A 328 8.55 -19.95 -8.13
C LEU A 328 9.67 -21.00 -8.14
N ALA A 329 10.87 -20.54 -8.47
CA ALA A 329 12.08 -21.34 -8.33
C ALA A 329 12.40 -21.60 -6.84
N PRO A 330 12.95 -22.78 -6.48
CA PRO A 330 13.29 -23.08 -5.10
C PRO A 330 14.18 -22.00 -4.46
N GLY A 331 13.78 -21.50 -3.29
CA GLY A 331 14.54 -20.50 -2.53
C GLY A 331 14.55 -19.09 -3.14
N SER A 332 13.66 -18.80 -4.09
CA SER A 332 13.59 -17.50 -4.75
C SER A 332 12.18 -16.94 -4.72
N ASP A 333 12.06 -15.66 -4.42
CA ASP A 333 10.78 -14.93 -4.49
C ASP A 333 10.57 -14.27 -5.85
N HIS A 334 11.62 -14.16 -6.70
CA HIS A 334 11.60 -13.32 -7.90
C HIS A 334 11.86 -14.07 -9.20
N ARG A 335 12.00 -15.39 -9.14
CA ARG A 335 12.28 -16.23 -10.30
C ARG A 335 11.25 -17.31 -10.39
N ILE A 336 10.84 -17.61 -11.61
CA ILE A 336 9.88 -18.66 -11.92
C ILE A 336 10.57 -19.75 -12.74
N ILE A 337 10.02 -20.96 -12.66
CA ILE A 337 10.40 -22.12 -13.51
C ILE A 337 9.32 -22.47 -14.53
N GLY A 338 8.16 -21.81 -14.42
CA GLY A 338 7.08 -21.88 -15.38
C GLY A 338 5.81 -21.26 -14.80
N TYR A 339 4.76 -21.26 -15.60
CA TYR A 339 3.45 -20.76 -15.20
C TYR A 339 2.34 -21.57 -15.87
N TYR A 340 1.15 -21.51 -15.31
CA TYR A 340 -0.09 -21.99 -15.92
C TYR A 340 -0.80 -20.84 -16.63
#